data_AF-A0A4Y8C9V8-F1
#
_entry.id   AF-A0A4Y8C9V8-F1
#
_cell.length_a   1.000
_cell.length_b   1.000
_cell.length_c   1.000
_cell.angle_alpha   90.00
_cell.angle_beta   90.00
_cell.angle_gamma   90.00
#
_symmetry.space_group_name_H-M   'P 1'
#
loop_
_entity.id
_entity.type
_entity.pdbx_description
1 polymer ?
#
loop_
_entity_poly.entity_id
_entity_poly.type
_entity_poly.pdbx_seq_one_letter_code
_entity_poly.pdbx_strand_id
1 'polypeptide(L)'
;LMLSLPHEKSDWNPYLEEILQSYKEFVKAVSEFQKVLLIAPKQSDFENFKDIKNVEYFKCDTNDTWIRDFGAIDIVENGHLKALDFTFNAWGNKFQSELDNAVNSKLFKEKFKEELKKVDFILEGGSIDFNGEGVMLTSSHCLLNENRNSHLNKT
;
A
#
# COMPACT_ATOMS: atom_id res chain seq x y z
N LEU A 1 0.76 3.37 -10.65
CA LEU A 1 1.00 2.27 -9.67
C LEU A 1 1.85 2.79 -8.52
N MET A 2 1.56 2.39 -7.28
CA MET A 2 2.38 2.73 -6.09
C MET A 2 3.05 1.46 -5.54
N LEU A 3 4.27 1.59 -5.04
CA LEU A 3 5.08 0.50 -4.46
C LEU A 3 5.83 1.02 -3.23
N SER A 4 5.93 0.21 -2.18
CA SER A 4 6.85 0.44 -1.06
C SER A 4 8.10 -0.43 -1.29
N LEU A 5 9.29 0.18 -1.25
CA LEU A 5 10.54 -0.52 -1.56
C LEU A 5 11.04 -1.34 -0.36
N PRO A 6 11.60 -2.54 -0.61
CA PRO A 6 12.39 -3.25 0.39
C PRO A 6 13.55 -2.37 0.88
N HIS A 7 13.86 -2.43 2.18
CA HIS A 7 14.98 -1.67 2.76
C HIS A 7 15.67 -2.44 3.89
N GLU A 8 16.83 -1.95 4.34
CA GLU A 8 17.71 -2.60 5.33
C GLU A 8 17.05 -2.92 6.68
N LYS A 9 15.94 -2.25 7.02
CA LYS A 9 15.20 -2.44 8.29
C LYS A 9 13.91 -3.26 8.13
N SER A 10 13.62 -3.72 6.93
CA SER A 10 12.50 -4.64 6.65
C SER A 10 12.99 -6.09 6.74
N ASP A 11 12.07 -7.04 6.78
CA ASP A 11 12.38 -8.48 6.83
C ASP A 11 13.08 -9.00 5.55
N TRP A 12 13.14 -8.18 4.50
CA TRP A 12 13.90 -8.44 3.28
C TRP A 12 15.43 -8.35 3.46
N ASN A 13 15.92 -7.82 4.59
CA ASN A 13 17.36 -7.61 4.83
C ASN A 13 18.27 -8.80 4.43
N PRO A 14 17.94 -10.07 4.73
CA PRO A 14 18.82 -11.20 4.43
C PRO A 14 19.05 -11.48 2.94
N TYR A 15 18.21 -10.95 2.05
CA TYR A 15 18.25 -11.14 0.58
C TYR A 15 17.77 -9.88 -0.14
N LEU A 16 18.20 -8.72 0.39
CA LEU A 16 17.72 -7.41 -0.02
C LEU A 16 18.07 -7.10 -1.48
N GLU A 17 19.25 -7.49 -1.93
CA GLU A 17 19.71 -7.25 -3.30
C GLU A 17 18.87 -8.04 -4.31
N GLU A 18 18.55 -9.30 -4.00
CA GLU A 18 17.77 -10.19 -4.85
C GLU A 18 16.33 -9.69 -5.03
N ILE A 19 15.68 -9.25 -3.96
CA ILE A 19 14.33 -8.68 -4.07
C ILE A 19 14.35 -7.32 -4.77
N LEU A 20 15.36 -6.47 -4.53
CA LEU A 20 15.49 -5.19 -5.22
C LEU A 20 15.69 -5.38 -6.73
N GLN A 21 16.43 -6.40 -7.15
CA GLN A 21 16.56 -6.75 -8.57
C GLN A 21 15.22 -7.18 -9.16
N SER A 22 14.40 -7.93 -8.43
CA SER A 22 13.04 -8.31 -8.85
C SER A 22 12.12 -7.09 -8.98
N TYR A 23 12.17 -6.17 -8.01
CA TYR A 23 11.46 -4.88 -8.08
C TYR A 23 11.92 -4.06 -9.27
N LYS A 24 13.21 -4.04 -9.60
CA LYS A 24 13.73 -3.29 -10.75
C LYS A 24 13.12 -3.76 -12.07
N GLU A 25 13.02 -5.07 -12.28
CA GLU A 25 12.38 -5.62 -13.46
C GLU A 25 10.87 -5.32 -13.50
N PHE A 26 10.19 -5.43 -12.36
CA PHE A 26 8.76 -5.08 -12.27
C PHE A 26 8.52 -3.59 -12.57
N VAL A 27 9.28 -2.70 -11.95
CA VAL A 27 9.16 -1.24 -12.12
C VAL A 27 9.44 -0.85 -13.57
N LYS A 28 10.49 -1.39 -14.19
CA LYS A 28 10.76 -1.18 -15.62
C LYS A 28 9.59 -1.61 -16.49
N ALA A 29 9.04 -2.81 -16.25
CA ALA A 29 7.95 -3.32 -17.07
C ALA A 29 6.68 -2.45 -16.96
N VAL A 30 6.33 -1.98 -15.77
CA VAL A 30 5.13 -1.14 -15.57
C VAL A 30 5.34 0.28 -16.09
N SER A 31 6.54 0.83 -15.95
CA SER A 31 6.83 2.22 -16.31
C SER A 31 6.74 2.50 -17.82
N GLU A 32 6.76 1.45 -18.64
CA GLU A 32 6.44 1.50 -20.07
C GLU A 32 4.98 1.90 -20.35
N PHE A 33 4.06 1.62 -19.44
CA PHE A 33 2.62 1.82 -19.64
C PHE A 33 2.05 2.98 -18.82
N GLN A 34 2.56 3.21 -17.60
CA GLN A 34 2.05 4.24 -16.69
C GLN A 34 3.08 4.68 -15.66
N LYS A 35 2.81 5.78 -14.96
CA LYS A 35 3.68 6.26 -13.88
C LYS A 35 3.73 5.28 -12.70
N VAL A 36 4.93 5.15 -12.13
CA VAL A 36 5.20 4.38 -10.91
C VAL A 36 5.66 5.35 -9.82
N LEU A 37 5.04 5.25 -8.65
CA LEU A 37 5.48 5.96 -7.45
C LEU A 37 6.17 4.97 -6.51
N LEU A 38 7.46 5.19 -6.23
CA LEU A 38 8.23 4.41 -5.27
C LEU A 38 8.30 5.13 -3.93
N ILE A 39 7.98 4.40 -2.87
CA ILE A 39 7.97 4.89 -1.49
C ILE A 39 9.09 4.17 -0.73
N ALA A 40 9.95 4.91 -0.05
CA ALA A 40 11.04 4.34 0.75
C ALA A 40 11.52 5.29 1.86
N PRO A 41 12.13 4.79 2.94
CA PRO A 41 12.57 5.62 4.06
C PRO A 41 13.76 6.53 3.72
N LYS A 42 14.69 6.11 2.85
CA LYS A 42 15.92 6.85 2.54
C LYS A 42 16.01 7.23 1.07
N GLN A 43 16.70 8.35 0.81
CA GLN A 43 17.01 8.78 -0.56
C GLN A 43 17.86 7.75 -1.31
N SER A 44 18.77 7.06 -0.61
CA SER A 44 19.64 6.03 -1.17
C SER A 44 18.86 4.83 -1.74
N ASP A 45 17.67 4.55 -1.22
CA ASP A 45 16.87 3.40 -1.64
C ASP A 45 16.35 3.58 -3.09
N PHE A 46 16.28 4.83 -3.57
CA PHE A 46 15.81 5.16 -4.91
C PHE A 46 16.90 5.09 -5.99
N GLU A 47 18.19 5.11 -5.62
CA GLU A 47 19.30 5.20 -6.59
C GLU A 47 19.29 4.05 -7.61
N ASN A 48 18.83 2.87 -7.23
CA ASN A 48 18.73 1.70 -8.10
C ASN A 48 17.69 1.85 -9.24
N PHE A 49 16.82 2.86 -9.15
CA PHE A 49 15.68 3.10 -10.03
C PHE A 49 15.74 4.45 -10.76
N LYS A 50 16.81 5.24 -10.61
CA LYS A 50 16.91 6.62 -11.11
C LYS A 50 16.85 6.78 -12.63
N ASP A 51 17.34 5.79 -13.36
CA ASP A 51 17.40 5.82 -14.83
C ASP A 51 16.14 5.23 -15.49
N ILE A 52 15.13 4.85 -14.68
CA ILE A 52 13.87 4.33 -15.20
C ILE A 52 12.92 5.49 -15.44
N LYS A 53 12.44 5.63 -16.69
CA LYS A 53 11.44 6.65 -17.05
C LYS A 53 10.14 6.49 -16.25
N ASN A 54 9.35 7.55 -16.16
CA ASN A 54 8.03 7.54 -15.52
C ASN A 54 8.02 7.07 -14.05
N VAL A 55 9.16 7.15 -13.36
CA VAL A 55 9.26 6.85 -11.93
C VAL A 55 9.32 8.15 -11.13
N GLU A 56 8.45 8.26 -10.14
CA GLU A 56 8.46 9.31 -9.12
C GLU A 56 8.80 8.69 -7.76
N TYR A 57 9.35 9.49 -6.85
CA TYR A 57 9.77 9.04 -5.53
C TYR A 57 9.02 9.78 -4.42
N PHE A 58 8.79 9.10 -3.30
CA PHE A 58 8.23 9.70 -2.09
C PHE A 58 8.95 9.12 -0.86
N LYS A 59 9.59 9.99 -0.09
CA LYS A 59 10.32 9.57 1.11
C LYS A 59 9.35 9.39 2.27
N CYS A 60 9.19 8.16 2.75
CA CYS A 60 8.36 7.84 3.90
C CYS A 60 8.85 6.55 4.55
N ASP A 61 8.90 6.55 5.88
CA ASP A 61 9.17 5.35 6.65
C ASP A 61 8.03 4.33 6.50
N THR A 62 8.40 3.06 6.37
CA THR A 62 7.52 1.89 6.24
C THR A 62 8.03 0.76 7.14
N ASN A 63 7.14 -0.13 7.57
CA ASN A 63 7.51 -1.38 8.22
C ASN A 63 7.83 -2.45 7.16
N ASP A 64 7.01 -2.56 6.11
CA ASP A 64 7.20 -3.52 5.02
C ASP A 64 6.74 -2.96 3.66
N THR A 65 6.65 -3.82 2.67
CA THR A 65 6.55 -3.51 1.23
C THR A 65 5.14 -3.69 0.65
N TRP A 66 4.21 -4.24 1.44
CA TRP A 66 2.90 -4.73 1.01
C TRP A 66 1.84 -3.62 0.88
N ILE A 67 2.11 -2.62 0.05
CA ILE A 67 1.22 -1.45 -0.13
C ILE A 67 -0.17 -1.81 -0.69
N ARG A 68 -0.36 -3.01 -1.23
CA ARG A 68 -1.70 -3.53 -1.55
C ARG A 68 -2.60 -3.54 -0.30
N ASP A 69 -2.04 -3.82 0.86
CA ASP A 69 -2.80 -4.06 2.08
C ASP A 69 -2.93 -2.81 2.96
N PHE A 70 -1.94 -1.92 2.96
CA PHE A 70 -2.00 -0.68 3.72
C PHE A 70 -2.27 0.58 2.88
N GLY A 71 -2.21 0.48 1.55
CA GLY A 71 -2.45 1.62 0.67
C GLY A 71 -3.91 2.05 0.64
N ALA A 72 -4.15 3.34 0.43
CA ALA A 72 -5.50 3.89 0.29
C ALA A 72 -6.27 3.23 -0.87
N ILE A 73 -7.59 3.11 -0.70
CA ILE A 73 -8.48 2.48 -1.67
C ILE A 73 -9.36 3.55 -2.30
N ASP A 74 -9.26 3.71 -3.62
CA ASP A 74 -10.02 4.71 -4.35
C ASP A 74 -11.47 4.28 -4.59
N ILE A 75 -12.40 5.23 -4.47
CA ILE A 75 -13.81 5.12 -4.84
C ILE A 75 -14.25 6.32 -5.68
N VAL A 76 -15.40 6.21 -6.34
CA VAL A 76 -16.10 7.37 -6.92
C VAL A 76 -17.27 7.74 -6.02
N GLU A 77 -17.21 8.93 -5.42
CA GLU A 77 -18.28 9.50 -4.59
C GLU A 77 -18.80 10.78 -5.26
N ASN A 78 -20.08 10.81 -5.63
CA ASN A 78 -20.70 11.94 -6.35
C ASN A 78 -19.97 12.36 -7.64
N GLY A 79 -19.41 11.40 -8.38
CA GLY A 79 -18.69 11.65 -9.64
C GLY A 79 -17.23 12.09 -9.47
N HIS A 80 -16.72 12.13 -8.23
CA HIS A 80 -15.33 12.51 -7.93
C HIS A 80 -14.56 11.34 -7.33
N LEU A 81 -13.29 11.21 -7.71
CA LEU A 81 -12.38 10.25 -7.10
C LEU A 81 -12.11 10.65 -5.64
N LYS A 82 -12.23 9.70 -4.72
CA LYS A 82 -11.87 9.87 -3.30
C LYS A 82 -11.10 8.67 -2.82
N ALA A 83 -10.05 8.91 -2.04
CA ALA A 83 -9.27 7.88 -1.40
C ALA A 83 -9.82 7.58 0.00
N LEU A 84 -10.03 6.29 0.29
CA LEU A 84 -10.37 5.77 1.61
C LEU A 84 -9.11 5.27 2.32
N ASP A 85 -8.98 5.64 3.58
CA ASP A 85 -7.88 5.23 4.44
C ASP A 85 -8.41 4.38 5.59
N PHE A 86 -8.30 3.07 5.42
CA PHE A 86 -8.65 2.06 6.40
C PHE A 86 -7.48 1.83 7.37
N THR A 87 -7.78 1.33 8.56
CA THR A 87 -6.74 0.95 9.52
C THR A 87 -6.06 -0.34 9.05
N PHE A 88 -4.74 -0.31 8.91
CA PHE A 88 -3.92 -1.50 8.72
C PHE A 88 -3.27 -1.93 10.03
N ASN A 89 -3.36 -3.23 10.36
CA ASN A 89 -2.79 -3.78 11.60
C ASN A 89 -1.81 -4.95 11.37
N ALA A 90 -1.20 -5.07 10.18
CA ALA A 90 -0.34 -6.21 9.81
C ALA A 90 -1.03 -7.57 10.00
N TRP A 91 -2.18 -7.70 9.33
CA TRP A 91 -2.96 -8.92 9.24
C TRP A 91 -3.33 -9.53 10.60
N GLY A 92 -3.74 -8.71 11.55
CA GLY A 92 -4.06 -9.15 12.90
C GLY A 92 -2.86 -9.13 13.84
N ASN A 93 -2.09 -8.03 13.80
CA ASN A 93 -0.94 -7.76 14.68
C ASN A 93 0.14 -8.84 14.65
N LYS A 94 0.29 -9.51 13.50
CA LYS A 94 1.34 -10.52 13.31
C LYS A 94 2.72 -9.87 13.18
N PHE A 95 2.76 -8.63 12.69
CA PHE A 95 3.97 -7.82 12.53
C PHE A 95 3.73 -6.39 13.01
N GLN A 96 4.78 -5.57 13.00
CA GLN A 96 4.66 -4.13 13.25
C GLN A 96 4.00 -3.45 12.03
N SER A 97 3.10 -2.48 12.26
CA SER A 97 2.33 -1.82 11.21
C SER A 97 2.18 -0.30 11.39
N GLU A 98 2.74 0.28 12.46
CA GLU A 98 2.53 1.70 12.78
C GLU A 98 3.02 2.64 11.66
N LEU A 99 4.14 2.32 11.01
CA LEU A 99 4.68 3.12 9.92
C LEU A 99 3.85 2.93 8.64
N ASP A 100 3.49 1.69 8.30
CA ASP A 100 2.66 1.36 7.14
C ASP A 100 1.28 2.03 7.22
N ASN A 101 0.63 1.96 8.37
CA ASN A 101 -0.66 2.60 8.64
C ASN A 101 -0.60 4.14 8.59
N ALA A 102 0.59 4.74 8.66
CA ALA A 102 0.80 6.18 8.55
C ALA A 102 1.13 6.66 7.12
N VAL A 103 1.40 5.75 6.17
CA VAL A 103 1.85 6.09 4.81
C VAL A 103 0.84 6.98 4.10
N ASN A 104 -0.44 6.60 4.11
CA ASN A 104 -1.48 7.33 3.37
C ASN A 104 -1.61 8.77 3.88
N SER A 105 -1.66 8.97 5.19
CA SER A 105 -1.73 10.31 5.80
C SER A 105 -0.58 11.23 5.34
N LYS A 106 0.65 10.71 5.31
CA LYS A 106 1.84 11.46 4.89
C LYS A 106 1.81 11.74 3.39
N LEU A 107 1.53 10.71 2.59
CA LEU A 107 1.52 10.78 1.14
C LEU A 107 0.48 11.77 0.62
N PHE A 108 -0.76 11.69 1.11
CA PHE A 108 -1.84 12.59 0.70
C PHE A 108 -1.62 14.03 1.17
N LYS A 109 -1.00 14.24 2.34
CA LYS A 109 -0.68 15.58 2.84
C LYS A 109 0.46 16.24 2.05
N GLU A 110 1.53 15.52 1.78
CA GLU A 110 2.78 16.11 1.27
C GLU A 110 2.88 16.09 -0.26
N LYS A 111 2.47 14.99 -0.89
CA LYS A 111 2.59 14.79 -2.34
C LYS A 111 1.33 15.18 -3.09
N PHE A 112 0.19 14.56 -2.76
CA PHE A 112 -1.05 14.79 -3.51
C PHE A 112 -1.73 16.09 -3.13
N LYS A 113 -1.64 16.50 -1.86
CA LYS A 113 -2.33 17.67 -1.30
C LYS A 113 -3.85 17.57 -1.48
N GLU A 114 -4.37 16.36 -1.27
CA GLU A 114 -5.76 16.00 -1.44
C GLU A 114 -6.37 15.52 -0.11
N GLU A 115 -7.70 15.61 -0.01
CA GLU A 115 -8.44 15.11 1.15
C GLU A 115 -8.43 13.57 1.16
N LEU A 116 -8.14 13.00 2.32
CA LEU A 116 -8.10 11.56 2.56
C LEU A 116 -9.18 11.19 3.57
N LYS A 117 -10.13 10.32 3.18
CA LYS A 117 -11.27 9.95 4.03
C LYS A 117 -10.87 8.81 4.96
N LYS A 118 -10.71 9.10 6.24
CA LYS A 118 -10.48 8.08 7.28
C LYS A 118 -11.71 7.19 7.46
N VAL A 119 -11.50 5.88 7.52
CA VAL A 119 -12.53 4.89 7.82
C VAL A 119 -12.07 4.08 9.03
N ASP A 120 -12.84 4.15 10.12
CA ASP A 120 -12.56 3.42 11.36
C ASP A 120 -12.97 1.95 11.24
N PHE A 121 -12.19 1.21 10.44
CA PHE A 121 -12.42 -0.20 10.14
C PHE A 121 -11.09 -0.83 9.68
N ILE A 122 -10.77 -2.03 10.18
CA ILE A 122 -9.56 -2.74 9.78
C ILE A 122 -9.82 -3.47 8.47
N LEU A 123 -9.08 -3.14 7.40
CA LEU A 123 -9.24 -3.77 6.09
C LEU A 123 -7.95 -3.71 5.31
N GLU A 124 -7.65 -4.80 4.60
CA GLU A 124 -6.56 -4.86 3.64
C GLU A 124 -7.11 -4.87 2.21
N GLY A 125 -6.53 -4.05 1.33
CA GLY A 125 -6.93 -4.02 -0.08
C GLY A 125 -6.77 -5.37 -0.79
N GLY A 126 -5.84 -6.23 -0.37
CA GLY A 126 -5.70 -7.59 -0.91
C GLY A 126 -6.79 -8.58 -0.47
N SER A 127 -7.66 -8.21 0.47
CA SER A 127 -8.74 -9.07 0.98
C SER A 127 -10.07 -8.92 0.22
N ILE A 128 -10.15 -7.95 -0.71
CA ILE A 128 -11.35 -7.60 -1.47
C ILE A 128 -11.00 -7.42 -2.95
N ASP A 129 -11.96 -7.70 -3.83
CA ASP A 129 -11.83 -7.52 -5.27
C ASP A 129 -13.15 -7.04 -5.87
N PHE A 130 -13.11 -6.27 -6.97
CA PHE A 130 -14.28 -5.59 -7.52
C PHE A 130 -14.38 -5.75 -9.03
N ASN A 131 -15.61 -5.88 -9.53
CA ASN A 131 -15.86 -5.90 -10.97
C ASN A 131 -16.21 -4.53 -11.58
N GLY A 132 -16.37 -3.49 -10.75
CA GLY A 132 -16.79 -2.14 -11.18
C GLY A 132 -18.31 -1.93 -11.34
N GLU A 133 -19.11 -2.98 -11.24
CA GLU A 133 -20.57 -2.99 -11.43
C GLU A 133 -21.32 -3.26 -10.12
N GLY A 134 -20.72 -2.86 -9.00
CA GLY A 134 -21.32 -3.01 -7.66
C GLY A 134 -21.20 -4.41 -7.04
N VAL A 135 -20.40 -5.32 -7.62
CA VAL A 135 -20.10 -6.63 -7.03
C VAL A 135 -18.69 -6.65 -6.45
N MET A 136 -18.58 -7.10 -5.21
CA MET A 136 -17.31 -7.33 -4.51
C MET A 136 -17.15 -8.81 -4.17
N LEU A 137 -15.94 -9.34 -4.36
CA LEU A 137 -15.54 -10.68 -3.94
C LEU A 137 -14.60 -10.59 -2.74
N THR A 138 -14.73 -11.53 -1.81
CA THR A 138 -13.88 -11.62 -0.61
C THR A 138 -13.91 -13.04 -0.01
N SER A 139 -13.16 -13.28 1.07
CA SER A 139 -13.16 -14.56 1.79
C SER A 139 -13.59 -14.39 3.26
N SER A 140 -14.48 -15.28 3.71
CA SER A 140 -14.94 -15.27 5.11
C SER A 140 -13.81 -15.53 6.11
N HIS A 141 -12.84 -16.38 5.76
CA HIS A 141 -11.72 -16.70 6.65
C HIS A 141 -10.84 -15.49 6.97
N CYS A 142 -10.72 -14.52 6.05
CA CYS A 142 -10.00 -13.28 6.29
C CYS A 142 -10.86 -12.27 7.06
N LEU A 143 -12.00 -11.86 6.51
CA LEU A 143 -12.77 -10.75 7.07
C LEU A 143 -13.49 -11.08 8.38
N LEU A 144 -13.80 -12.35 8.64
CA LEU A 144 -14.43 -12.80 9.88
C LEU A 144 -13.41 -13.34 10.90
N ASN A 145 -12.11 -13.14 10.65
CA ASN A 145 -11.10 -13.54 11.62
C ASN A 145 -11.16 -12.66 12.88
N GLU A 146 -10.97 -13.25 14.06
CA GLU A 146 -11.07 -12.54 15.35
C GLU A 146 -10.06 -11.41 15.53
N ASN A 147 -8.94 -11.45 14.78
CA ASN A 147 -7.91 -10.41 14.80
C ASN A 147 -8.15 -9.25 13.81
N ARG A 148 -9.33 -9.23 13.16
CA ARG A 148 -9.83 -8.09 12.40
C ARG A 148 -10.85 -7.33 13.23
N ASN A 149 -12.09 -7.25 12.78
CA ASN A 149 -13.16 -6.47 13.40
C ASN A 149 -14.06 -7.38 14.25
N SER A 150 -13.51 -8.02 15.28
CA SER A 150 -14.22 -9.01 16.12
C SER A 150 -15.43 -8.48 16.90
N HIS A 151 -15.56 -7.15 17.00
CA HIS A 151 -16.73 -6.49 17.59
C HIS A 151 -17.93 -6.44 16.63
N LEU A 152 -17.75 -6.83 15.36
CA LEU A 152 -18.78 -6.90 14.33
C LEU A 152 -19.12 -8.36 14.02
N ASN A 153 -20.26 -8.56 13.37
CA ASN A 153 -20.65 -9.86 12.84
C ASN A 153 -21.01 -9.71 11.35
N LYS A 154 -21.23 -10.82 10.64
CA LYS A 154 -21.50 -10.82 9.19
C LYS A 154 -22.85 -10.16 8.81
N THR A 155 -23.78 -10.08 9.75
CA THR A 155 -25.22 -9.79 9.55
C THR A 155 -25.69 -8.63 10.40
#